data_AF-A0A931UDG9-F1
#
_entry.id   AF-A0A931UDG9-F1
#
_cell.length_a   1.000
_cell.length_b   1.000
_cell.length_c   1.000
_cell.angle_alpha   90.00
_cell.angle_beta   90.00
_cell.angle_gamma   90.00
#
_symmetry.space_group_name_H-M   'P 1'
#
loop_
_entity.id
_entity.type
_entity.pdbx_description
1 polymer ?
#
loop_
_entity_poly.entity_id
_entity_poly.type
_entity_poly.pdbx_seq_one_letter_code
_entity_poly.pdbx_strand_id
1 'polypeptide(L)' 'MIARCRLLMVLFLALAIPRGTHAAEKVIADFGGLSGFQSASWVAKDLKLFEKYGLDADLVMITGGARSVAALLGGSTQFA' A
#
# COMPACT_ATOMS: atom_id res chain seq x y z
N MET A 1 -23.94 9.07 43.56
CA MET A 1 -22.66 9.71 43.16
C MET A 1 -21.62 8.71 42.64
N ILE A 2 -21.36 7.60 43.35
CA ILE A 2 -20.35 6.57 43.01
C ILE A 2 -20.59 5.87 41.66
N ALA A 3 -21.84 5.56 41.30
CA ALA A 3 -22.17 4.91 40.01
C ALA A 3 -21.85 5.79 38.79
N ARG A 4 -21.97 7.11 38.94
CA ARG A 4 -21.64 8.08 37.87
C ARG A 4 -20.13 8.18 37.63
N CYS A 5 -19.33 8.13 38.69
CA CYS A 5 -17.86 8.06 38.59
C CYS A 5 -17.38 6.75 37.95
N ARG A 6 -17.98 5.60 38.30
CA ARG A 6 -17.64 4.31 37.67
C ARG A 6 -17.96 4.29 36.18
N LEU A 7 -19.12 4.81 35.78
CA LEU A 7 -19.50 4.89 34.36
C LEU A 7 -18.54 5.78 33.57
N LEU A 8 -18.15 6.93 34.13
CA LEU A 8 -17.18 7.82 33.51
C LEU A 8 -15.79 7.17 33.37
N MET A 9 -15.35 6.42 34.38
CA MET A 9 -14.06 5.73 34.34
C MET A 9 -14.02 4.62 33.28
N VAL A 10 -15.11 3.86 33.13
CA VAL A 10 -15.23 2.83 32.08
C VAL A 10 -15.27 3.46 30.68
N LEU A 11 -15.99 4.58 30.51
CA LEU A 11 -16.03 5.30 29.24
C LEU A 11 -14.65 5.86 28.87
N PHE A 12 -13.92 6.40 29.84
CA PHE A 12 -12.58 6.93 29.63
C PHE A 12 -11.59 5.82 29.24
N LEU A 13 -11.68 4.65 29.88
CA LEU A 13 -10.85 3.50 29.55
C LEU A 13 -11.17 2.93 28.15
N ALA A 14 -12.44 2.94 27.74
CA ALA A 14 -12.86 2.50 26.41
C ALA A 14 -12.36 3.42 25.28
N LEU A 15 -12.24 4.73 25.53
CA LEU A 15 -11.65 5.67 24.56
C LEU A 15 -10.12 5.59 24.48
N ALA A 16 -9.46 5.08 25.53
CA ALA A 16 -8.00 4.96 25.58
C ALA A 16 -7.44 3.78 24.77
N ILE A 17 -8.30 2.93 24.19
CA ILE A 17 -7.86 1.77 23.40
C ILE A 17 -7.31 2.28 22.06
N PRO A 18 -6.00 2.07 21.77
CA PRO A 18 -5.43 2.48 20.49
C PRO A 18 -6.13 1.71 19.37
N ARG A 19 -6.73 2.45 18.43
CA ARG A 19 -7.25 1.87 17.19
C ARG A 19 -6.07 1.69 16.25
N GLY A 20 -5.70 0.44 15.96
CA GLY A 20 -4.71 0.14 14.92
C GLY A 20 -5.21 0.69 13.58
N THR A 21 -4.53 1.70 13.05
CA THR A 21 -4.78 2.20 11.70
C THR A 21 -3.96 1.33 10.74
N HIS A 22 -4.63 0.47 9.98
CA HIS A 22 -4.00 -0.20 8.84
C HIS A 22 -3.94 0.80 7.68
N ALA A 23 -2.83 1.54 7.58
CA ALA A 23 -2.54 2.29 6.36
C ALA A 23 -2.23 1.29 5.25
N ALA A 24 -2.74 1.54 4.04
CA ALA A 24 -2.34 0.76 2.87
C ALA A 24 -0.82 0.94 2.69
N GLU A 25 -0.09 -0.16 2.68
CA GLU A 25 1.34 -0.11 2.41
C GLU A 25 1.55 0.24 0.94
N LYS A 26 2.40 1.23 0.68
CA LYS A 26 2.71 1.64 -0.69
C LYS A 26 3.52 0.53 -1.37
N VAL A 27 2.98 -0.02 -2.45
CA VAL A 27 3.65 -1.01 -3.30
C VAL A 27 4.33 -0.29 -4.46
N ILE A 28 5.60 -0.58 -4.70
CA ILE A 28 6.36 -0.13 -5.87
C ILE A 28 6.64 -1.36 -6.73
N ALA A 29 6.03 -1.42 -7.91
CA ALA A 29 6.28 -2.45 -8.89
C ALA A 29 7.07 -1.88 -10.08
N ASP A 30 8.00 -2.65 -10.63
CA ASP A 30 8.65 -2.31 -11.89
C ASP A 30 8.06 -3.05 -13.09
N PHE A 31 8.37 -2.53 -14.27
CA PHE A 31 8.04 -3.14 -15.56
C PHE A 31 9.11 -2.80 -16.59
N GLY A 32 9.29 -3.70 -17.57
CA GLY A 32 10.42 -3.70 -18.49
C GLY A 32 10.30 -2.80 -19.73
N GLY A 33 9.12 -2.25 -20.03
CA GLY A 33 8.95 -1.31 -21.14
C GLY A 33 7.51 -1.08 -21.61
N LEU A 34 7.36 -0.29 -22.67
CA LEU A 34 6.05 0.15 -23.21
C LEU A 34 5.48 -0.78 -24.30
N SER A 35 6.07 -1.96 -24.52
CA SER A 35 5.52 -2.94 -25.45
C SER A 35 4.12 -3.38 -25.03
N GLY A 36 3.20 -3.58 -25.98
CA GLY A 36 1.80 -3.90 -25.68
C GLY A 36 1.59 -5.13 -24.78
N PHE A 37 2.47 -6.12 -24.83
CA PHE A 37 2.40 -7.29 -23.93
C PHE A 37 2.58 -6.92 -22.45
N GLN A 38 3.27 -5.83 -22.14
CA GLN A 38 3.47 -5.30 -20.77
C GLN A 38 2.42 -4.24 -20.39
N SER A 39 1.38 -4.07 -21.20
CA SER A 39 0.41 -2.97 -21.04
C SER A 39 -0.45 -3.06 -19.79
N ALA A 40 -0.69 -4.27 -19.31
CA ALA A 40 -1.57 -4.51 -18.17
C ALA A 40 -1.22 -3.62 -16.95
N SER A 41 0.07 -3.48 -16.62
CA SER A 41 0.51 -2.71 -15.45
C SER A 41 0.23 -1.22 -15.60
N TRP A 42 0.78 -0.58 -16.64
CA TRP A 42 0.65 0.88 -16.79
C TRP A 42 -0.77 1.31 -17.18
N VAL A 43 -1.51 0.50 -17.98
CA VAL A 43 -2.94 0.75 -18.24
C VAL A 43 -3.75 0.68 -16.94
N ALA A 44 -3.47 -0.30 -16.07
CA ALA A 44 -4.17 -0.40 -14.79
C ALA A 44 -3.91 0.83 -13.89
N LYS A 45 -2.70 1.39 -13.92
CA LYS A 45 -2.37 2.66 -13.23
C LYS A 45 -3.11 3.84 -13.84
N ASP A 46 -3.05 4.00 -15.16
CA ASP A 46 -3.71 5.11 -15.87
C ASP A 46 -5.23 5.11 -15.66
N LEU A 47 -5.83 3.92 -15.60
CA LEU A 47 -7.25 3.72 -15.31
C LEU A 47 -7.59 3.74 -13.81
N LYS A 48 -6.63 4.04 -12.93
CA LYS A 48 -6.80 4.10 -11.47
C LYS A 48 -7.40 2.82 -10.88
N LEU A 49 -7.09 1.67 -11.47
CA LEU A 49 -7.63 0.39 -11.02
C LEU A 49 -7.06 -0.02 -9.67
N PHE A 50 -5.78 0.27 -9.40
CA PHE A 50 -5.17 -0.01 -8.10
C PHE A 50 -5.93 0.71 -6.98
N GLU A 51 -6.15 2.01 -7.13
CA GLU A 51 -6.91 2.83 -6.17
C GLU A 51 -8.35 2.33 -6.01
N LYS A 52 -9.02 1.98 -7.12
CA LYS A 52 -10.37 1.42 -7.11
C LYS A 52 -10.47 0.15 -6.26
N TYR A 53 -9.41 -0.65 -6.21
CA TYR A 53 -9.34 -1.87 -5.40
C TYR A 53 -8.61 -1.69 -4.07
N GLY A 54 -8.35 -0.45 -3.64
CA GLY A 54 -7.75 -0.14 -2.34
C GLY A 54 -6.23 -0.37 -2.26
N LEU A 55 -5.55 -0.48 -3.38
CA LEU A 55 -4.09 -0.61 -3.47
C LEU A 55 -3.46 0.77 -3.70
N ASP A 56 -2.56 1.17 -2.80
CA ASP A 56 -1.62 2.27 -3.03
C ASP A 56 -0.42 1.69 -3.78
N ALA A 57 -0.48 1.68 -5.12
CA ALA A 57 0.53 1.09 -5.96
C ALA A 57 1.13 2.11 -6.94
N ASP A 58 2.44 2.11 -7.04
CA ASP A 58 3.23 2.89 -7.98
C ASP A 58 3.95 1.98 -8.97
N LEU A 59 4.15 2.49 -10.17
CA LEU A 59 4.86 1.78 -11.23
C LEU A 59 6.06 2.60 -11.67
N VAL A 60 7.22 1.94 -11.71
CA VAL A 60 8.48 2.50 -12.18
C VAL A 60 8.98 1.69 -13.37
N MET A 61 9.41 2.36 -14.43
CA MET A 61 9.98 1.65 -15.58
C MET A 61 11.46 1.37 -15.31
N ILE A 62 11.85 0.09 -15.28
CA ILE A 62 13.25 -0.33 -15.19
C ILE A 62 13.60 -1.10 -16.46
N THR A 63 14.42 -0.49 -17.31
CA THR A 63 14.90 -1.16 -18.52
C THR A 63 16.09 -2.07 -18.20
N GLY A 64 15.98 -3.34 -18.59
CA GLY A 64 17.01 -4.36 -18.44
C GLY A 64 16.84 -5.21 -17.18
N GLY A 65 16.76 -6.54 -17.37
CA GLY A 65 16.45 -7.50 -16.30
C GLY A 65 17.43 -7.49 -15.13
N ALA A 66 18.73 -7.27 -15.36
CA ALA A 66 19.71 -7.21 -14.28
C ALA A 66 19.45 -6.05 -13.30
N ARG A 67 18.98 -4.90 -13.79
CA ARG A 67 18.64 -3.75 -12.95
C ARG A 67 17.34 -3.99 -12.17
N SER A 68 16.35 -4.58 -12.83
CA SER A 68 15.07 -4.96 -12.22
C SER A 68 15.29 -5.97 -11.08
N VAL A 69 16.07 -7.03 -11.33
CA VAL A 69 16.43 -8.00 -10.28
C VAL A 69 17.19 -7.35 -9.12
N ALA A 70 18.12 -6.43 -9.40
CA ALA A 70 18.82 -5.72 -8.34
C ALA A 70 17.86 -4.85 -7.49
N ALA A 71 16.85 -4.22 -8.12
CA ALA A 71 15.83 -3.44 -7.42
C ALA A 71 14.96 -4.32 -6.51
N LEU A 72 14.56 -5.50 -6.98
CA LEU A 72 13.84 -6.48 -6.18
C LEU A 72 14.65 -6.96 -4.98
N LEU A 73 15.90 -7.39 -5.22
CA LEU A 73 16.78 -7.89 -4.16
C LEU A 73 17.13 -6.80 -3.14
N GLY A 74 17.23 -5.54 -3.59
CA GLY A 74 17.48 -4.39 -2.74
C GLY A 74 16.24 -3.84 -2.04
N GLY A 75 15.05 -4.40 -2.28
CA GLY A 75 13.78 -3.93 -1.70
C GLY A 75 13.28 -2.59 -2.25
N SER A 76 13.86 -2.10 -3.36
CA SER A 76 13.40 -0.87 -4.02
C SER A 76 12.08 -1.08 -4.78
N THR A 77 11.84 -2.30 -5.25
CA THR A 77 10.56 -2.75 -5.83
C THR A 77 10.14 -4.06 -5.16
N GLN A 78 8.85 -4.34 -5.13
CA GLN A 78 8.28 -5.59 -4.61
C GLN A 78 7.90 -6.57 -5.72
N PHE A 79 7.72 -6.09 -6.96
CA PHE A 79 7.35 -6.87 -8.15
C PHE A 79 8.08 -6.33 -9.38
N ALA A 80 8.35 -7.19 -10.37
CA ALA A 80 8.99 -6.87 -11.65
C ALA A 80 8.32 -7.58 -12.83
#